data_AF-A0A022QNX4-F1
#
_entry.id   AF-A0A022QNX4-F1
#
_cell.length_a   1.000
_cell.length_b   1.000
_cell.length_c   1.000
_cell.angle_alpha   90.00
_cell.angle_beta   90.00
_cell.angle_gamma   90.00
#
_symmetry.space_group_name_H-M   'P 1'
#
loop_
_entity.id
_entity.type
_entity.pdbx_description
1 polymer ?
#
loop_
_entity_poly.entity_id
_entity_poly.type
_entity_poly.pdbx_seq_one_letter_code
_entity_poly.pdbx_strand_id
1 'polypeptide(L)'
;MGSNVITPDDVLETLMNDGTIDAIRLKIINQLKANEDLKSNTIKMVEQSKVLNTPGAEKQTKRELFDALRQELETPVLEKASRSVWDLILDQNGLGKEISDTVERVFCQLSGHEPPLFPTVISEAQPEKGKDIITPSTSSKKRSFSHISKEEADAAAQDSAKGSDEAAALSPNSRK
;
A
#
# COMPACT_ATOMS: atom_id res chain seq x y z
N MET A 1 -2.53 -41.42 -8.59
CA MET A 1 -2.72 -40.05 -9.13
C MET A 1 -2.06 -39.12 -8.14
N GLY A 2 -0.86 -38.62 -8.42
CA GLY A 2 -0.19 -37.70 -7.50
C GLY A 2 -0.99 -36.41 -7.41
N SER A 3 -1.37 -35.99 -6.20
CA SER A 3 -1.86 -34.64 -5.96
C SER A 3 -0.71 -33.70 -6.31
N ASN A 4 -0.75 -33.08 -7.49
CA ASN A 4 0.14 -31.97 -7.77
C ASN A 4 -0.26 -30.85 -6.80
N VAL A 5 0.63 -30.58 -5.86
CA VAL A 5 0.48 -29.46 -4.94
C VAL A 5 0.59 -28.21 -5.79
N ILE A 6 -0.52 -27.47 -5.92
CA ILE A 6 -0.52 -26.20 -6.63
C ILE A 6 0.29 -25.19 -5.82
N THR A 7 1.27 -24.60 -6.47
CA THR A 7 2.13 -23.57 -5.89
C THR A 7 1.63 -22.17 -6.23
N PRO A 8 2.03 -21.13 -5.47
CA PRO A 8 1.73 -19.75 -5.84
C PRO A 8 2.23 -19.36 -7.22
N ASP A 9 3.36 -19.92 -7.67
CA ASP A 9 3.94 -19.64 -8.98
C ASP A 9 3.06 -20.20 -10.11
N ASP A 10 2.43 -21.38 -9.93
CA ASP A 10 1.49 -21.95 -10.91
C ASP A 10 0.27 -21.03 -11.11
N VAL A 11 -0.24 -20.45 -10.01
CA VAL A 11 -1.35 -19.49 -10.04
C VAL A 11 -0.92 -18.21 -10.75
N LEU A 12 0.26 -17.69 -10.41
CA LEU A 12 0.79 -16.46 -10.99
C LEU A 12 1.05 -16.62 -12.50
N GLU A 13 1.67 -17.72 -12.92
CA GLU A 13 1.91 -18.03 -14.32
C GLU A 13 0.60 -18.10 -15.11
N THR A 14 -0.43 -18.74 -14.55
CA THR A 14 -1.75 -18.79 -15.18
C THR A 14 -2.35 -17.40 -15.38
N LEU A 15 -2.35 -16.57 -14.33
CA LEU A 15 -2.87 -15.19 -14.37
C LEU A 15 -2.08 -14.26 -15.31
N MET A 16 -0.79 -14.52 -15.50
CA MET A 16 0.04 -13.81 -16.46
C MET A 16 -0.30 -14.22 -17.90
N ASN A 17 -0.48 -15.52 -18.14
CA ASN A 17 -0.67 -16.09 -19.47
C ASN A 17 -2.08 -15.85 -20.04
N ASP A 18 -3.10 -15.73 -19.19
CA ASP A 18 -4.49 -15.49 -19.63
C ASP A 18 -4.86 -14.00 -19.75
N GLY A 19 -3.92 -13.10 -19.42
CA GLY A 19 -4.09 -11.65 -19.51
C GLY A 19 -4.86 -11.04 -18.33
N THR A 20 -5.18 -11.81 -17.29
CA THR A 20 -5.90 -11.33 -16.11
C THR A 20 -5.13 -10.23 -15.37
N ILE A 21 -3.80 -10.37 -15.24
CA ILE A 21 -2.96 -9.33 -14.60
C ILE A 21 -3.02 -8.02 -15.39
N ASP A 22 -2.97 -8.07 -16.71
CA ASP A 22 -3.07 -6.87 -17.55
C ASP A 22 -4.46 -6.22 -17.46
N ALA A 23 -5.52 -7.04 -17.37
CA ALA A 23 -6.89 -6.55 -17.16
C ALA A 23 -7.05 -5.86 -15.79
N ILE A 24 -6.49 -6.43 -14.73
CA ILE A 24 -6.45 -5.82 -13.39
C ILE A 24 -5.65 -4.52 -13.43
N ARG A 25 -4.45 -4.52 -14.04
CA ARG A 25 -3.64 -3.30 -14.21
C ARG A 25 -4.42 -2.20 -14.92
N LEU A 26 -5.16 -2.55 -15.99
CA LEU A 26 -5.99 -1.60 -16.72
C LEU A 26 -7.13 -1.05 -15.86
N LYS A 27 -7.79 -1.88 -15.05
CA LYS A 27 -8.81 -1.43 -14.08
C LYS A 27 -8.22 -0.42 -13.07
N ILE A 28 -7.06 -0.73 -12.48
CA ILE A 28 -6.37 0.18 -11.56
C ILE A 28 -6.08 1.53 -12.23
N ILE A 29 -5.48 1.51 -13.44
CA ILE A 29 -5.17 2.73 -14.20
C ILE A 29 -6.44 3.55 -14.46
N ASN A 30 -7.54 2.91 -14.86
CA ASN A 30 -8.78 3.60 -15.14
C ASN A 30 -9.39 4.24 -13.88
N GLN A 31 -9.36 3.55 -12.74
CA GLN A 31 -9.83 4.12 -11.47
C GLN A 31 -8.96 5.29 -11.01
N LEU A 32 -7.64 5.22 -11.12
CA LEU A 32 -6.75 6.36 -10.83
C LEU A 32 -7.01 7.54 -11.77
N LYS A 33 -7.18 7.30 -13.07
CA LYS A 33 -7.49 8.35 -14.05
C LYS A 33 -8.84 9.00 -13.80
N ALA A 34 -9.77 8.30 -13.17
CA ALA A 34 -11.08 8.82 -12.78
C ALA A 34 -11.08 9.45 -11.37
N ASN A 35 -10.00 9.33 -10.61
CA ASN A 35 -9.91 9.84 -9.25
C ASN A 35 -9.77 11.37 -9.26
N GLU A 36 -10.87 12.06 -8.91
CA GLU A 36 -10.92 13.53 -8.87
C GLU A 36 -10.08 14.12 -7.74
N ASP A 37 -9.88 13.40 -6.63
CA ASP A 37 -9.04 13.87 -5.53
C ASP A 37 -7.56 13.94 -5.94
N LEU A 38 -7.06 12.94 -6.69
CA LEU A 38 -5.72 12.97 -7.25
C LEU A 38 -5.55 14.11 -8.27
N LYS A 39 -6.55 14.35 -9.12
CA LYS A 39 -6.54 15.48 -10.07
C LYS A 39 -6.52 16.81 -9.34
N SER A 40 -7.42 17.00 -8.37
CA SER A 40 -7.53 18.20 -7.56
C SER A 40 -6.25 18.47 -6.77
N ASN A 41 -5.65 17.42 -6.19
CA ASN A 41 -4.38 17.54 -5.50
C ASN A 41 -3.25 17.96 -6.45
N THR A 42 -3.18 17.38 -7.65
CA THR A 42 -2.18 17.74 -8.66
C THR A 42 -2.33 19.21 -9.09
N ILE A 43 -3.58 19.67 -9.32
CA ILE A 43 -3.86 21.07 -9.64
C ILE A 43 -3.36 21.99 -8.51
N LYS A 44 -3.71 21.69 -7.25
CA LYS A 44 -3.26 22.48 -6.09
C LYS A 44 -1.74 22.53 -5.98
N MET A 45 -1.05 21.42 -6.26
CA MET A 45 0.41 21.37 -6.25
C MET A 45 1.02 22.26 -7.34
N VAL A 46 0.41 22.29 -8.53
CA VAL A 46 0.81 23.20 -9.61
C VAL A 46 0.55 24.65 -9.21
N GLU A 47 -0.62 24.98 -8.66
CA GLU A 47 -0.93 26.33 -8.18
C GLU A 47 0.05 26.83 -7.11
N GLN A 48 0.52 25.92 -6.24
CA GLN A 48 1.48 26.20 -5.17
C GLN A 48 2.95 26.06 -5.59
N SER A 49 3.22 25.73 -6.87
CA SER A 49 4.57 25.49 -7.37
C SER A 49 5.48 26.69 -7.18
N LYS A 50 6.71 26.45 -6.71
CA LYS A 50 7.74 27.50 -6.65
C LYS A 50 8.14 27.96 -8.04
N VAL A 51 8.24 27.04 -9.00
CA VAL A 51 8.58 27.36 -10.40
C VAL A 51 7.60 28.39 -10.97
N LEU A 52 6.30 28.21 -10.76
CA LEU A 52 5.28 29.15 -11.25
C LEU A 52 5.20 30.44 -10.43
N ASN A 53 5.43 30.37 -9.12
CA ASN A 53 5.30 31.52 -8.22
C ASN A 53 6.60 32.34 -8.09
N THR A 54 7.67 31.99 -8.82
CA THR A 54 8.93 32.75 -8.82
C THR A 54 8.87 33.94 -9.77
N PRO A 55 9.31 35.15 -9.36
CA PRO A 55 9.38 36.30 -10.26
C PRO A 55 10.24 36.01 -11.50
N GLY A 56 9.74 36.34 -12.68
CA GLY A 56 10.44 36.07 -13.94
C GLY A 56 10.03 34.76 -14.61
N ALA A 57 9.18 33.94 -14.00
CA ALA A 57 8.59 32.75 -14.63
C ALA A 57 7.86 33.11 -15.95
N GLU A 58 7.27 34.31 -16.03
CA GLU A 58 6.59 34.82 -17.23
C GLU A 58 7.54 35.06 -18.43
N LYS A 59 8.85 35.10 -18.20
CA LYS A 59 9.87 35.30 -19.23
C LYS A 59 10.46 33.98 -19.75
N GLN A 60 10.18 32.87 -19.07
CA GLN A 60 10.62 31.54 -19.51
C GLN A 60 9.79 31.05 -20.68
N THR A 61 10.40 30.23 -21.52
CA THR A 61 9.64 29.54 -22.56
C THR A 61 8.72 28.49 -21.95
N LYS A 62 7.64 28.14 -22.66
CA LYS A 62 6.74 27.06 -22.25
C LYS A 62 7.49 25.77 -21.93
N ARG A 63 8.53 25.44 -22.70
CA ARG A 63 9.32 24.23 -22.49
C ARG A 63 10.08 24.27 -21.16
N GLU A 64 10.82 25.33 -20.92
CA GLU A 64 11.58 25.51 -19.66
C GLU A 64 10.65 25.45 -18.45
N LEU A 65 9.47 26.07 -18.54
CA LEU A 65 8.49 26.07 -17.46
C LEU A 65 7.93 24.66 -17.19
N PHE A 66 7.60 23.89 -18.24
CA PHE A 66 7.14 22.51 -18.11
C PHE A 66 8.22 21.58 -17.57
N ASP A 67 9.46 21.72 -18.06
CA ASP A 67 10.59 20.89 -17.61
C ASP A 67 10.91 21.18 -16.14
N ALA A 68 10.92 22.45 -15.73
CA ALA A 68 11.12 22.85 -14.33
C ALA A 68 9.96 22.41 -13.43
N LEU A 69 8.71 22.57 -13.87
CA LEU A 69 7.53 22.08 -13.14
C LEU A 69 7.57 20.57 -12.95
N ARG A 70 7.95 19.83 -13.99
CA ARG A 70 8.10 18.37 -13.91
C ARG A 70 9.19 18.01 -12.89
N GLN A 71 10.33 18.69 -12.94
CA GLN A 71 11.41 18.46 -11.98
C GLN A 71 10.98 18.73 -10.53
N GLU A 72 10.12 19.73 -10.29
CA GLU A 72 9.59 20.04 -8.96
C GLU A 72 8.52 19.03 -8.50
N LEU A 73 7.59 18.67 -9.39
CA LEU A 73 6.32 18.04 -9.00
C LEU A 73 6.25 16.54 -9.32
N GLU A 74 7.11 15.98 -10.17
CA GLU A 74 7.03 14.57 -10.59
C GLU A 74 7.06 13.63 -9.39
N THR A 75 8.06 13.75 -8.51
CA THR A 75 8.18 12.90 -7.32
C THR A 75 6.96 12.99 -6.41
N PRO A 76 6.54 14.17 -5.89
CA PRO A 76 5.43 14.22 -4.95
C PRO A 76 4.07 13.83 -5.59
N VAL A 77 3.85 14.07 -6.88
CA VAL A 77 2.65 13.60 -7.59
C VAL A 77 2.67 12.08 -7.71
N LEU A 78 3.81 11.49 -8.11
CA LEU A 78 3.95 10.04 -8.23
C LEU A 78 3.83 9.34 -6.88
N GLU A 79 4.34 9.92 -5.80
CA GLU A 79 4.17 9.39 -4.44
C GLU A 79 2.68 9.33 -4.04
N LYS A 80 1.91 10.38 -4.33
CA LYS A 80 0.46 10.39 -4.07
C LYS A 80 -0.27 9.35 -4.91
N ALA A 81 0.03 9.26 -6.20
CA ALA A 81 -0.53 8.25 -7.08
C ALA A 81 -0.18 6.82 -6.62
N SER A 82 1.07 6.58 -6.21
CA SER A 82 1.52 5.27 -5.70
C SER A 82 0.79 4.86 -4.43
N ARG A 83 0.56 5.79 -3.50
CA ARG A 83 -0.26 5.52 -2.30
C ARG A 83 -1.69 5.12 -2.69
N SER A 84 -2.32 5.89 -3.59
CA SER A 84 -3.67 5.56 -4.06
C SER A 84 -3.75 4.19 -4.75
N VAL A 85 -2.72 3.78 -5.50
CA VAL A 85 -2.64 2.42 -6.07
C VAL A 85 -2.64 1.36 -4.98
N TRP A 86 -1.82 1.53 -3.94
CA TRP A 86 -1.77 0.58 -2.84
C TRP A 86 -3.10 0.53 -2.09
N ASP A 87 -3.73 1.67 -1.84
CA ASP A 87 -5.06 1.73 -1.20
C ASP A 87 -6.10 0.97 -2.03
N LEU A 88 -6.07 1.11 -3.36
CA LEU A 88 -6.92 0.37 -4.31
C LEU A 88 -6.68 -1.15 -4.28
N ILE A 89 -5.42 -1.58 -4.24
CA ILE A 89 -5.04 -2.99 -4.24
C ILE A 89 -5.37 -3.65 -2.89
N LEU A 90 -5.29 -2.91 -1.80
CA LEU A 90 -5.53 -3.41 -0.44
C LEU A 90 -6.98 -3.26 0.03
N ASP A 91 -7.84 -2.61 -0.75
CA ASP A 91 -9.26 -2.43 -0.44
C ASP A 91 -10.00 -3.77 -0.40
N GLN A 92 -10.40 -4.18 0.80
CA GLN A 92 -11.12 -5.43 1.07
C GLN A 92 -12.58 -5.40 0.60
N ASN A 93 -13.10 -4.23 0.22
CA ASN A 93 -14.49 -4.06 -0.21
C ASN A 93 -14.63 -3.65 -1.68
N GLY A 94 -13.51 -3.37 -2.36
CA GLY A 94 -13.49 -2.97 -3.77
C GLY A 94 -12.54 -3.81 -4.60
N LEU A 95 -11.63 -3.15 -5.30
CA LEU A 95 -10.78 -3.82 -6.31
C LEU A 95 -9.83 -4.84 -5.68
N GLY A 96 -9.32 -4.61 -4.47
CA GLY A 96 -8.50 -5.58 -3.74
C GLY A 96 -9.24 -6.90 -3.45
N LYS A 97 -10.54 -6.84 -3.17
CA LYS A 97 -11.40 -8.02 -3.08
C LYS A 97 -11.51 -8.74 -4.42
N GLU A 98 -11.76 -8.01 -5.51
CA GLU A 98 -11.82 -8.61 -6.85
C GLU A 98 -10.53 -9.34 -7.23
N ILE A 99 -9.37 -8.77 -6.87
CA ILE A 99 -8.05 -9.40 -7.05
C ILE A 99 -7.98 -10.71 -6.24
N SER A 100 -8.34 -10.66 -4.96
CA SER A 100 -8.33 -11.82 -4.07
C SER A 100 -9.25 -12.95 -4.57
N ASP A 101 -10.50 -12.61 -4.93
CA ASP A 101 -11.48 -13.56 -5.47
C ASP A 101 -10.97 -14.19 -6.79
N THR A 102 -10.25 -13.42 -7.61
CA THR A 102 -9.70 -13.90 -8.88
C THR A 102 -8.54 -14.87 -8.67
N VAL A 103 -7.63 -14.56 -7.75
CA VAL A 103 -6.54 -15.45 -7.35
C VAL A 103 -7.10 -16.75 -6.75
N GLU A 104 -8.09 -16.65 -5.86
CA GLU A 104 -8.75 -17.82 -5.27
C GLU A 104 -9.42 -18.69 -6.34
N ARG A 105 -10.14 -18.07 -7.29
CA ARG A 105 -10.79 -18.79 -8.40
C ARG A 105 -9.80 -19.59 -9.24
N VAL A 106 -8.67 -18.99 -9.61
CA VAL A 106 -7.62 -19.68 -10.40
C VAL A 106 -7.00 -20.79 -9.58
N PHE A 107 -6.69 -20.55 -8.30
CA PHE A 107 -6.18 -21.59 -7.41
C PHE A 107 -7.13 -22.79 -7.29
N CYS A 108 -8.44 -22.53 -7.11
CA CYS A 108 -9.47 -23.57 -7.05
C CYS A 108 -9.52 -24.38 -8.35
N GLN A 109 -9.52 -23.68 -9.49
CA GLN A 109 -9.54 -24.29 -10.82
C GLN A 109 -8.33 -25.21 -11.04
N LEU A 110 -7.12 -24.77 -10.69
CA LEU A 110 -5.90 -25.59 -10.79
C LEU A 110 -5.94 -26.78 -9.82
N SER A 111 -6.55 -26.60 -8.65
CA SER A 111 -6.66 -27.64 -7.62
C SER A 111 -7.79 -28.65 -7.87
N GLY A 112 -8.65 -28.42 -8.89
CA GLY A 112 -9.82 -29.25 -9.16
C GLY A 112 -10.98 -29.09 -8.16
N HIS A 113 -11.00 -27.99 -7.40
CA HIS A 113 -12.07 -27.64 -6.47
C HIS A 113 -12.93 -26.49 -7.02
N GLU A 114 -14.20 -26.41 -6.64
CA GLU A 114 -15.06 -25.25 -6.94
C GLU A 114 -14.92 -24.19 -5.83
N PRO A 115 -14.73 -22.89 -6.16
CA PRO A 115 -14.77 -21.81 -5.18
C PRO A 115 -16.18 -21.62 -4.59
N PRO A 116 -16.34 -21.11 -3.34
CA PRO A 116 -15.29 -20.66 -2.43
C PRO A 116 -14.76 -21.79 -1.52
N LEU A 117 -13.44 -21.80 -1.28
CA LEU A 117 -12.80 -22.76 -0.36
C LEU A 117 -12.92 -22.30 1.10
N PHE A 118 -13.20 -21.03 1.32
CA PHE A 118 -13.45 -20.46 2.65
C PHE A 118 -14.95 -20.12 2.80
N PRO A 119 -15.65 -20.70 3.78
CA PRO A 119 -17.02 -20.29 4.07
C PRO A 119 -17.02 -18.81 4.49
N THR A 120 -17.73 -17.96 3.74
CA THR A 120 -18.15 -16.65 4.24
C THR A 120 -18.94 -16.93 5.51
N VAL A 121 -18.41 -16.55 6.67
CA VAL A 121 -19.16 -16.57 7.92
C VAL A 121 -20.23 -15.48 7.82
N ILE A 122 -21.34 -15.82 7.16
CA ILE A 122 -22.56 -15.03 7.15
C ILE A 122 -23.17 -15.20 8.54
N SER A 123 -22.78 -14.30 9.46
CA SER A 123 -23.52 -14.11 10.71
C SER A 123 -24.78 -13.31 10.39
N GLU A 124 -25.82 -13.99 9.92
CA GLU A 124 -27.17 -13.44 9.89
C GLU A 124 -28.10 -14.32 10.73
N ALA A 125 -28.55 -13.72 11.83
CA ALA A 125 -29.53 -14.28 12.75
C ALA A 125 -30.96 -13.94 12.26
N GLN A 126 -31.80 -14.95 12.04
CA GLN A 126 -33.26 -14.89 12.21
C GLN A 126 -33.87 -16.31 12.39
N PRO A 127 -35.07 -16.46 12.98
CA PRO A 127 -35.39 -17.45 14.02
C PRO A 127 -36.51 -18.46 13.63
N GLU A 128 -36.82 -19.36 14.57
CA GLU A 128 -38.03 -20.24 14.67
C GLU A 128 -38.09 -21.45 13.70
N LYS A 129 -38.41 -22.70 14.09
CA LYS A 129 -38.74 -23.38 15.37
C LYS A 129 -38.83 -24.90 15.10
N GLY A 130 -38.44 -25.74 16.07
CA GLY A 130 -38.79 -27.17 16.17
C GLY A 130 -37.60 -28.10 16.44
N LYS A 131 -37.10 -28.18 17.69
CA LYS A 131 -37.26 -29.31 18.66
C LYS A 131 -36.68 -30.66 18.16
N ASP A 132 -35.74 -31.34 18.82
CA ASP A 132 -35.57 -31.54 20.26
C ASP A 132 -34.09 -31.74 20.71
N ILE A 133 -33.72 -30.98 21.76
CA ILE A 133 -33.11 -31.41 23.03
C ILE A 133 -32.00 -32.48 22.98
N ILE A 134 -30.73 -32.07 23.17
CA ILE A 134 -29.87 -32.44 24.34
C ILE A 134 -28.88 -31.29 24.63
N THR A 135 -28.93 -30.73 25.84
CA THR A 135 -27.88 -29.91 26.50
C THR A 135 -27.96 -30.22 28.00
N PRO A 136 -27.00 -29.84 28.87
CA PRO A 136 -25.68 -29.23 28.64
C PRO A 136 -24.54 -29.79 29.53
N SER A 137 -23.29 -29.39 29.27
CA SER A 137 -22.29 -29.03 30.31
C SER A 137 -21.07 -28.39 29.63
N THR A 138 -21.07 -27.08 29.40
CA THR A 138 -20.48 -26.02 30.26
C THR A 138 -18.98 -26.13 30.47
N SER A 139 -18.21 -25.27 29.80
CA SER A 139 -17.05 -24.60 30.39
C SER A 139 -16.58 -23.45 29.49
N SER A 140 -17.17 -22.28 29.73
CA SER A 140 -16.70 -21.00 29.22
C SER A 140 -15.38 -20.63 29.90
N LYS A 141 -14.34 -20.25 29.14
CA LYS A 141 -13.33 -19.34 29.68
C LYS A 141 -12.91 -18.30 28.66
N LYS A 142 -13.53 -17.13 28.82
CA LYS A 142 -13.10 -15.85 28.22
C LYS A 142 -11.69 -15.51 28.69
N ARG A 143 -10.95 -14.83 27.81
CA ARG A 143 -9.68 -14.13 28.10
C ARG A 143 -9.83 -13.25 29.35
N SER A 144 -8.82 -13.29 30.21
CA SER A 144 -8.66 -12.40 31.35
C SER A 144 -7.47 -11.48 31.07
N PHE A 145 -7.68 -10.18 31.27
CA PHE A 145 -6.68 -9.12 31.18
C PHE A 145 -6.55 -8.47 32.58
N SER A 146 -5.35 -8.54 33.17
CA SER A 146 -4.78 -7.60 34.17
C SER A 146 -3.36 -8.08 34.51
N HIS A 147 -2.29 -7.38 34.10
CA HIS A 147 -1.66 -6.22 34.76
C HIS A 147 -0.78 -6.59 35.98
N ILE A 148 0.54 -6.38 35.90
CA ILE A 148 1.49 -5.73 36.86
C ILE A 148 2.93 -5.97 36.34
N SER A 149 3.66 -4.99 35.78
CA SER A 149 4.42 -3.86 36.35
C SER A 149 5.70 -4.20 37.13
N LYS A 150 6.73 -3.38 36.84
CA LYS A 150 7.98 -3.04 37.57
C LYS A 150 9.21 -3.92 37.31
N GLU A 151 10.21 -3.37 36.59
CA GLU A 151 11.37 -2.55 37.08
C GLU A 151 12.50 -3.49 37.51
N GLU A 152 13.80 -3.29 37.27
CA GLU A 152 14.61 -2.15 36.83
C GLU A 152 16.02 -2.71 36.46
N ALA A 153 16.83 -1.87 35.79
CA ALA A 153 18.30 -1.68 35.84
C ALA A 153 19.24 -2.85 36.27
N ASP A 154 20.43 -3.07 35.71
CA ASP A 154 21.50 -2.12 35.40
C ASP A 154 22.69 -2.88 34.78
N ALA A 155 23.40 -2.26 33.83
CA ALA A 155 24.85 -2.34 33.59
C ALA A 155 25.12 -1.52 32.31
N ALA A 156 25.51 -0.24 32.37
CA ALA A 156 26.86 0.27 32.67
C ALA A 156 27.94 -0.42 31.78
N ALA A 157 28.83 0.24 31.04
CA ALA A 157 29.36 1.60 31.07
C ALA A 157 30.12 1.87 29.74
N GLN A 158 30.03 3.09 29.20
CA GLN A 158 31.13 4.08 29.02
C GLN A 158 32.14 3.85 27.88
N ASP A 159 32.24 4.85 26.98
CA ASP A 159 33.42 5.75 26.83
C ASP A 159 33.01 6.95 25.91
N SER A 160 32.75 8.15 26.41
CA SER A 160 33.68 9.31 26.58
C SER A 160 34.52 9.62 25.33
N ALA A 161 34.17 10.62 24.52
CA ALA A 161 34.41 12.07 24.68
C ALA A 161 35.69 12.59 23.98
N LYS A 162 35.49 13.63 23.13
CA LYS A 162 36.20 14.93 23.14
C LYS A 162 37.07 15.32 21.93
N GLY A 163 36.86 16.57 21.47
CA GLY A 163 37.85 17.46 20.80
C GLY A 163 37.42 17.91 19.40
N SER A 164 36.75 19.05 19.18
CA SER A 164 37.21 20.46 19.13
C SER A 164 38.11 20.83 17.94
N ASP A 165 37.56 21.75 17.13
CA ASP A 165 38.14 22.89 16.37
C ASP A 165 39.53 22.79 15.73
N GLU A 166 39.62 23.10 14.42
CA GLU A 166 40.61 24.04 13.87
C GLU A 166 40.20 24.60 12.48
N ALA A 167 40.56 25.86 12.23
CA ALA A 167 40.18 26.72 11.10
C ALA A 167 41.39 27.07 10.18
N ALA A 168 41.08 27.75 9.05
CA ALA A 168 41.98 28.45 8.09
C ALA A 168 42.70 27.57 7.05
N ALA A 169 42.88 27.93 5.77
CA ALA A 169 43.08 29.23 5.09
C ALA A 169 42.63 29.17 3.59
N LEU A 170 41.99 30.21 3.01
CA LEU A 170 42.55 31.22 2.04
C LEU A 170 43.55 30.62 1.01
N SER A 171 43.46 30.79 -0.33
CA SER A 171 43.20 32.01 -1.13
C SER A 171 43.12 31.70 -2.66
N PRO A 172 42.83 32.70 -3.55
CA PRO A 172 42.33 32.55 -4.92
C PRO A 172 43.41 32.70 -6.01
N ASN A 173 43.05 32.50 -7.30
CA ASN A 173 43.71 33.27 -8.36
C ASN A 173 42.82 33.62 -9.55
N SER A 174 42.94 34.88 -9.97
CA SER A 174 42.28 35.53 -11.07
C SER A 174 43.16 35.56 -12.32
N ARG A 175 42.48 35.78 -13.45
CA ARG A 175 42.97 36.19 -14.78
C ARG A 175 44.32 36.92 -14.82
N LYS A 176 45.10 36.57 -15.84
CA LYS A 176 45.70 37.54 -16.75
C LYS A 176 45.66 37.00 -18.18
#